data_AF-B9U4A5-F1
#
_entry.id   AF-B9U4A5-F1
#
_cell.length_a   1.000
_cell.length_b   1.000
_cell.length_c   1.000
_cell.angle_alpha   90.00
_cell.angle_beta   90.00
_cell.angle_gamma   90.00
#
_symmetry.space_group_name_H-M   'P 1'
#
loop_
_entity.id
_entity.type
_entity.pdbx_description
1 polymer ?
#
loop_
_entity_poly.entity_id
_entity_poly.type
_entity_poly.pdbx_seq_one_letter_code
_entity_poly.pdbx_strand_id
1 'polypeptide(L)'
;RLSSLLPIDVPIKGLTEYVEQRIIQYRLKAAEFGDDAALKGENNFLAKLILMERQGTVTSTETQQAVGLNIGAGSDTTANALSS
;
A
#
# COMPACT_ATOMS: atom_id res chain seq x y z
N ARG A 1 -6.11 18.03 0.54
CA ARG A 1 -5.44 16.76 0.15
C ARG A 1 -5.45 15.87 1.37
N LEU A 2 -5.43 14.54 1.25
CA LEU A 2 -5.47 13.64 2.42
C LEU A 2 -4.36 13.97 3.44
N SER A 3 -3.19 14.39 2.94
CA SER A 3 -2.04 14.89 3.71
C SER A 3 -2.28 16.16 4.55
N SER A 4 -3.35 16.92 4.31
CA SER A 4 -3.70 18.10 5.13
C SER A 4 -4.69 17.77 6.24
N LEU A 5 -5.25 16.55 6.24
CA LEU A 5 -6.23 16.09 7.22
C LEU A 5 -5.64 15.14 8.26
N LEU A 6 -4.46 14.57 7.97
CA LEU A 6 -3.74 13.68 8.86
C LEU A 6 -2.31 14.23 9.01
N PRO A 7 -1.85 14.59 10.22
CA PRO A 7 -0.47 14.98 10.47
C PRO A 7 0.38 13.70 10.46
N ILE A 8 0.60 13.17 9.26
CA ILE A 8 1.45 11.99 9.05
C ILE A 8 2.86 12.55 8.88
N ASP A 9 3.65 12.55 9.95
CA ASP A 9 5.09 12.67 9.83
C ASP A 9 5.57 11.56 8.88
N VAL A 10 6.39 11.94 7.89
CA VAL A 10 6.88 11.04 6.85
C VAL A 10 7.34 9.74 7.51
N PRO A 11 6.89 8.56 7.05
CA PRO A 11 7.22 7.31 7.73
C PRO A 11 8.74 7.21 7.85
N ILE A 12 9.20 6.78 9.03
CA ILE A 12 10.60 6.41 9.29
C ILE A 12 11.17 5.83 8.01
N LYS A 13 12.24 6.42 7.46
CA LYS A 13 12.76 6.17 6.11
C LYS A 13 12.66 4.70 5.65
N GLY A 14 12.95 3.76 6.55
CA GLY A 14 12.83 2.31 6.28
C GLY A 14 11.41 1.79 5.98
N LEU A 15 10.35 2.31 6.60
CA LEU A 15 8.97 1.94 6.26
C LEU A 15 8.58 2.46 4.87
N THR A 16 8.99 3.69 4.53
CA THR A 16 8.77 4.25 3.20
C THR A 16 9.47 3.40 2.13
N GLU A 17 10.75 3.09 2.32
CA GLU A 17 11.54 2.24 1.41
C GLU A 17 10.95 0.83 1.29
N TYR A 18 10.50 0.24 2.41
CA TYR A 18 9.83 -1.07 2.40
C TYR A 18 8.55 -1.07 1.57
N VAL A 19 7.70 -0.06 1.75
CA VAL A 19 6.44 0.08 1.00
C VAL A 19 6.72 0.23 -0.50
N GLU A 20 7.70 1.07 -0.87
CA GLU A 20 8.12 1.26 -2.26
C GLU A 20 8.59 -0.05 -2.90
N GLN A 21 9.49 -0.77 -2.22
CA GLN A 21 9.97 -2.07 -2.70
C GLN A 21 8.83 -3.07 -2.88
N ARG A 22 7.87 -3.09 -1.94
CA ARG A 22 6.73 -3.99 -2.04
C ARG A 22 5.82 -3.69 -3.22
N ILE A 23 5.56 -2.41 -3.49
CA ILE A 23 4.79 -1.97 -4.66
C ILE A 23 5.52 -2.34 -5.96
N ILE A 24 6.84 -2.10 -6.04
CA ILE A 24 7.65 -2.45 -7.21
C ILE A 24 7.57 -3.95 -7.51
N GLN A 25 7.79 -4.81 -6.51
CA GLN A 25 7.71 -6.26 -6.67
C GLN A 25 6.34 -6.71 -7.18
N TYR A 26 5.28 -6.07 -6.69
CA TYR A 26 3.92 -6.35 -7.12
C TYR A 26 3.70 -6.01 -8.60
N ARG A 27 4.18 -4.83 -9.03
CA ARG A 27 4.09 -4.38 -10.42
C ARG A 27 4.88 -5.28 -11.36
N LEU A 28 6.07 -5.72 -10.95
CA LEU A 28 6.89 -6.65 -11.73
C LEU A 28 6.17 -8.00 -11.94
N LYS A 29 5.57 -8.55 -10.87
CA LYS A 29 4.76 -9.77 -10.99
C LYS A 29 3.52 -9.58 -11.86
N ALA A 30 2.81 -8.48 -11.73
CA ALA A 30 1.64 -8.20 -12.57
C ALA A 30 2.01 -8.15 -14.06
N ALA A 31 3.16 -7.57 -14.40
CA ALA A 31 3.66 -7.52 -15.77
C ALA A 31 4.06 -8.91 -16.32
N GLU A 32 4.53 -9.82 -15.47
CA GLU A 32 4.95 -11.18 -15.86
C GLU A 32 3.77 -12.09 -16.26
N PHE A 33 2.63 -11.98 -15.58
CA PHE A 33 1.48 -12.89 -15.75
C PHE A 33 0.34 -12.32 -16.61
N GLY A 34 0.53 -11.14 -17.21
CA GLY A 34 -0.54 -10.39 -17.86
C GLY A 34 -1.32 -9.57 -16.83
N ASP A 35 -1.26 -8.25 -17.01
CA ASP A 35 -1.59 -7.24 -16.03
C ASP A 35 -2.96 -7.36 -15.38
N ASP A 36 -3.94 -7.87 -16.13
CA ASP A 36 -5.33 -7.95 -15.71
C ASP A 36 -5.65 -9.27 -15.00
N ALA A 37 -4.98 -10.37 -15.35
CA ALA A 37 -5.24 -11.69 -14.76
C ALA A 37 -4.60 -11.81 -13.36
N ALA A 38 -3.39 -11.28 -13.18
CA ALA A 38 -2.70 -11.25 -11.90
C ALA A 38 -3.42 -10.37 -10.88
N LEU A 39 -3.82 -9.15 -11.28
CA LEU A 39 -4.48 -8.20 -10.38
C LEU A 39 -5.96 -8.52 -10.11
N LYS A 40 -6.69 -9.13 -11.05
CA LYS A 40 -8.07 -9.57 -10.80
C LYS A 40 -8.14 -10.87 -10.02
N GLY A 41 -7.13 -11.74 -10.14
CA GLY A 41 -7.04 -12.99 -9.39
C GLY A 41 -6.61 -12.79 -7.93
N GLU A 42 -5.77 -11.78 -7.66
CA GLU A 42 -5.35 -11.46 -6.30
C GLU A 42 -6.30 -10.47 -5.62
N ASN A 43 -7.22 -10.98 -4.80
CA ASN A 43 -8.15 -10.16 -4.02
C ASN A 43 -7.50 -9.59 -2.74
N ASN A 44 -6.29 -9.01 -2.85
CA ASN A 44 -5.64 -8.36 -1.72
C ASN A 44 -5.64 -6.83 -1.85
N PHE A 45 -5.45 -6.16 -0.71
CA PHE A 45 -5.54 -4.72 -0.58
C PHE A 45 -4.62 -3.96 -1.55
N LEU A 46 -3.38 -4.45 -1.71
CA LEU A 46 -2.39 -3.82 -2.58
C LEU A 46 -2.74 -3.98 -4.07
N ALA A 47 -3.19 -5.15 -4.51
CA ALA A 47 -3.66 -5.36 -5.88
C ALA A 47 -4.79 -4.41 -6.26
N LYS A 48 -5.77 -4.21 -5.36
CA LYS A 48 -6.89 -3.28 -5.59
C LYS A 48 -6.43 -1.83 -5.72
N LEU A 49 -5.52 -1.38 -4.86
CA LEU A 49 -4.96 -0.02 -4.96
C LEU A 49 -4.21 0.19 -6.27
N ILE A 50 -3.40 -0.78 -6.71
CA ILE A 50 -2.70 -0.71 -7.99
C ILE A 50 -3.67 -0.66 -9.16
N LEU A 51 -4.77 -1.42 -9.12
CA LEU A 51 -5.80 -1.37 -10.15
C LEU A 51 -6.50 -0.01 -10.19
N MET A 52 -6.86 0.55 -9.03
CA MET A 52 -7.46 1.88 -8.93
C MET A 52 -6.50 2.98 -9.41
N GLU A 53 -5.19 2.82 -9.17
CA GLU A 53 -4.17 3.74 -9.64
C GLU A 53 -4.10 3.75 -11.18
N ARG A 54 -4.14 2.58 -11.81
CA ARG A 54 -4.19 2.45 -13.27
C ARG A 54 -5.46 3.04 -13.88
N GLN A 55 -6.58 2.91 -13.17
CA GLN A 55 -7.85 3.53 -13.54
C GLN A 55 -7.85 5.06 -13.33
N GLY A 56 -6.78 5.63 -12.77
CA GLY A 56 -6.68 7.05 -12.47
C GLY A 56 -7.56 7.50 -11.30
N THR A 57 -8.10 6.56 -10.52
CA THR A 57 -8.98 6.86 -9.38
C THR A 57 -8.18 7.25 -8.13
N VAL A 58 -6.95 6.77 -8.01
CA VAL A 58 -5.98 7.16 -6.97
C VAL A 58 -4.62 7.44 -7.59
N THR A 59 -3.80 8.26 -6.93
CA THR A 59 -2.42 8.54 -7.34
C THR A 59 -1.45 7.54 -6.74
N SER A 60 -0.25 7.40 -7.31
CA SER A 60 0.82 6.56 -6.75
C SER A 60 1.17 6.94 -5.31
N THR A 61 1.17 8.24 -5.01
CA THR A 61 1.41 8.74 -3.65
C THR A 61 0.32 8.30 -2.68
N GLU A 62 -0.95 8.34 -3.10
CA GLU A 62 -2.06 7.86 -2.27
C GLU A 62 -1.99 6.34 -2.06
N THR A 63 -1.60 5.57 -3.08
CA THR A 63 -1.33 4.13 -2.94
C THR A 63 -0.24 3.87 -1.88
N GLN A 64 0.89 4.57 -1.97
CA GLN A 64 1.99 4.44 -1.01
C GLN A 64 1.55 4.78 0.42
N GLN A 65 0.83 5.91 0.59
CA GLN A 65 0.31 6.34 1.88
C GLN A 65 -0.69 5.33 2.47
N ALA A 66 -1.61 4.81 1.67
CA ALA A 66 -2.61 3.85 2.11
C ALA A 66 -1.98 2.52 2.57
N VAL A 67 -0.96 2.04 1.85
CA VAL A 67 -0.21 0.84 2.24
C VAL A 67 0.57 1.07 3.54
N GLY A 68 1.27 2.20 3.65
CA GLY A 68 2.00 2.56 4.86
C GLY A 68 1.10 2.66 6.09
N LEU A 69 -0.07 3.29 5.95
CA LEU A 69 -1.06 3.41 7.01
C LEU A 69 -1.62 2.04 7.44
N ASN A 70 -1.93 1.16 6.50
CA ASN A 70 -2.46 -0.18 6.80
C ASN A 70 -1.46 -0.99 7.65
N ILE A 71 -0.18 -0.96 7.28
CA ILE A 71 0.89 -1.63 8.04
C ILE A 71 1.01 -1.02 9.44
N GLY A 72 1.08 0.32 9.55
CA GLY A 72 1.22 1.02 10.82
C GLY A 72 0.05 0.72 11.78
N ALA A 73 -1.19 0.88 11.28
CA ALA A 73 -2.39 0.64 12.07
C ALA A 73 -2.46 -0.80 12.59
N GLY A 74 -2.19 -1.79 11.73
CA GLY A 74 -2.19 -3.20 12.12
C GLY A 74 -1.13 -3.51 13.19
N SER A 75 0.07 -2.95 13.05
CA SER A 75 1.15 -3.11 14.04
C SER A 75 0.75 -2.53 15.40
N ASP A 76 0.30 -1.28 15.44
CA ASP A 76 -0.03 -0.57 16.68
C ASP A 76 -1.18 -1.24 17.43
N THR A 77 -2.26 -1.60 16.74
CA THR A 77 -3.42 -2.20 17.40
C THR A 77 -3.13 -3.61 17.88
N THR A 78 -2.43 -4.41 17.07
CA THR A 78 -2.16 -5.83 17.40
C THR A 78 -1.15 -5.94 18.53
N ALA A 79 -0.09 -5.14 18.53
CA ALA A 79 0.90 -5.14 19.59
C ALA A 79 0.27 -4.81 20.96
N ASN A 80 -0.56 -3.76 21.01
CA ASN A 80 -1.26 -3.36 22.22
C ASN A 80 -2.27 -4.42 22.70
N ALA A 81 -3.00 -5.05 21.78
CA ALA A 81 -3.95 -6.10 22.12
C ALA A 81 -3.29 -7.39 22.63
N LEU A 82 -2.08 -7.71 22.17
CA LEU A 82 -1.33 -8.90 22.60
C LEU A 82 -0.48 -8.65 23.86
N SER A 83 -0.24 -7.39 24.23
CA SER A 83 0.53 -7.04 25.42
C SER A 83 -0.32 -6.89 26.70
N SER A 84 -1.64 -6.92 26.58
CA SER A 84 -2.62 -6.87 27.68
C SER A 84 -3.03 -8.25 28.15
#